data_AF-A0A2S9F7I9-F1
#
_entry.id   AF-A0A2S9F7I9-F1
#
_cell.length_a   1.000
_cell.length_b   1.000
_cell.length_c   1.000
_cell.angle_alpha   90.00
_cell.angle_beta   90.00
_cell.angle_gamma   90.00
#
_symmetry.space_group_name_H-M   'P 1'
#
loop_
_entity.id
_entity.type
_entity.pdbx_description
1 polymer ?
#
loop_
_entity_poly.entity_id
_entity_poly.type
_entity_poly.pdbx_seq_one_letter_code
_entity_poly.pdbx_strand_id
1 'polypeptide(L)'
;MADGKVHAREAQRVEWDVIVVGAGMGGGALGHRLARSGRKVLFVEKGRSTLPGTPGTIRAAVPELAEPMAAISAAAYYDALARAGR
;
A
#
# COMPACT_ATOMS: atom_id res chain seq x y z
N MET A 1 -0.50 9.43 18.07
CA MET A 1 -1.76 8.67 17.93
C MET A 1 -1.77 8.04 16.54
N ALA A 2 -1.34 6.79 16.43
CA ALA A 2 -1.27 6.04 15.18
C ALA A 2 -2.21 4.83 15.32
N ASP A 3 -3.52 5.06 15.48
CA ASP A 3 -4.43 3.99 15.89
C ASP A 3 -5.88 4.15 15.40
N GLY A 4 -6.06 4.62 14.17
CA GLY A 4 -7.38 4.62 13.54
C GLY A 4 -7.27 4.24 12.08
N LYS A 5 -7.99 3.19 11.67
CA LYS A 5 -8.36 3.05 10.26
C LYS A 5 -9.16 4.30 9.89
N VAL A 6 -8.52 5.25 9.23
CA VAL A 6 -9.21 6.45 8.74
C VAL A 6 -9.93 6.06 7.47
N HIS A 7 -11.25 6.21 7.43
CA HIS A 7 -12.00 6.00 6.19
C HIS A 7 -11.61 7.09 5.17
N ALA A 8 -11.62 6.77 3.87
CA ALA A 8 -11.18 7.71 2.83
C ALA A 8 -11.90 9.07 2.90
N ARG A 9 -13.19 9.08 3.27
CA ARG A 9 -13.98 10.31 3.44
C ARG A 9 -13.54 11.16 4.63
N GLU A 10 -13.03 10.53 5.69
CA GLU A 10 -12.50 11.22 6.86
C GLU A 10 -11.10 11.77 6.55
N ALA A 11 -10.27 11.00 5.85
CA ALA A 11 -8.94 11.43 5.43
C ALA A 11 -8.96 12.67 4.54
N GLN A 12 -10.01 12.82 3.71
CA GLN A 12 -10.22 14.00 2.86
C GLN A 12 -10.50 15.29 3.63
N ARG A 13 -10.98 15.20 4.88
CA ARG A 13 -11.32 16.37 5.72
C ARG A 13 -10.14 16.85 6.56
N VAL A 14 -9.01 16.18 6.43
CA VAL A 14 -7.82 16.44 7.22
C VAL A 14 -6.82 17.21 6.38
N GLU A 15 -6.30 18.30 6.92
CA GLU A 15 -5.09 18.93 6.40
C GLU A 15 -3.86 18.10 6.80
N TRP A 16 -3.12 17.65 5.80
CA TRP A 16 -1.91 16.83 5.96
C TRP A 16 -0.70 17.67 5.60
N ASP A 17 0.37 17.57 6.39
CA ASP A 17 1.64 18.22 6.05
C ASP A 17 2.25 17.58 4.80
N VAL A 18 2.11 16.25 4.67
CA VAL A 18 2.67 15.46 3.58
C VAL A 18 1.72 14.32 3.20
N ILE A 19 1.53 14.12 1.90
CA ILE A 19 0.87 12.95 1.34
C ILE A 19 1.91 12.13 0.57
N VAL A 20 2.09 10.88 0.96
CA VAL A 20 2.97 9.92 0.30
C VAL A 20 2.13 8.97 -0.55
N VAL A 21 2.29 9.06 -1.87
CA VAL A 21 1.65 8.15 -2.84
C VAL A 21 2.61 7.01 -3.14
N GLY A 22 2.24 5.79 -2.74
CA GLY A 22 3.08 4.60 -2.74
C GLY A 22 3.79 4.40 -1.40
N ALA A 23 3.39 3.37 -0.64
CA ALA A 23 3.95 2.97 0.65
C ALA A 23 4.93 1.79 0.55
N GLY A 24 5.55 1.62 -0.61
CA GLY A 24 6.68 0.69 -0.81
C GLY A 24 7.95 1.11 -0.05
N MET A 25 9.09 0.47 -0.33
CA MET A 25 10.34 0.68 0.43
C MET A 25 10.75 2.15 0.55
N GLY A 26 10.68 2.92 -0.54
CA GLY A 26 11.04 4.34 -0.55
C GLY A 26 10.04 5.21 0.20
N GLY A 27 8.76 5.14 -0.17
CA GLY A 27 7.71 5.98 0.42
C GLY A 27 7.47 5.67 1.89
N GLY A 28 7.49 4.39 2.28
CA GLY A 28 7.38 3.95 3.66
C GLY A 28 8.51 4.51 4.54
N ALA A 29 9.77 4.39 4.10
CA ALA A 29 10.92 4.90 4.84
C ALA A 29 10.90 6.43 4.97
N LEU A 30 10.60 7.14 3.88
CA LEU A 30 10.49 8.60 3.87
C LEU A 30 9.37 9.09 4.80
N GLY A 31 8.16 8.58 4.61
CA GLY A 31 7.00 8.97 5.40
C GLY A 31 7.17 8.62 6.88
N HIS A 32 7.79 7.48 7.20
CA HIS A 32 8.11 7.11 8.58
C HIS A 32 9.03 8.14 9.24
N ARG A 33 10.07 8.60 8.53
CA ARG A 33 10.99 9.61 9.05
C ARG A 33 10.30 10.97 9.24
N LEU A 34 9.46 11.38 8.29
CA LEU A 34 8.67 12.62 8.39
C LEU A 34 7.69 12.55 9.57
N ALA A 35 6.98 11.44 9.73
CA ALA A 35 6.08 11.23 10.87
C ALA A 35 6.84 11.29 12.21
N ARG A 36 8.04 10.70 12.29
CA ARG A 36 8.91 10.78 13.48
C ARG A 36 9.41 12.19 13.79
N SER A 37 9.47 13.08 12.79
CA SER A 37 9.74 14.52 13.00
C SER A 37 8.51 15.34 13.39
N GLY A 38 7.37 14.70 13.66
CA GLY A 38 6.15 15.37 14.10
C GLY A 38 5.23 15.84 12.97
N ARG A 39 5.51 15.47 11.71
CA ARG A 39 4.62 15.78 10.58
C ARG A 39 3.41 14.86 10.56
N LYS A 40 2.26 15.41 10.17
CA LYS A 40 1.04 14.64 9.91
C LYS A 40 1.10 14.09 8.48
N VAL A 41 1.37 12.79 8.37
CA VAL A 41 1.61 12.11 7.08
C VAL A 41 0.45 11.19 6.72
N LEU A 42 -0.07 11.32 5.49
CA LEU A 42 -1.00 10.37 4.89
C LEU A 42 -0.25 9.46 3.91
N PHE A 43 -0.43 8.14 4.03
CA PHE A 43 0.04 7.17 3.05
C PHE A 43 -1.12 6.70 2.20
N VAL A 44 -0.94 6.66 0.88
CA VAL A 44 -1.89 6.11 -0.07
C VAL A 44 -1.20 5.01 -0.85
N GLU A 45 -1.69 3.78 -0.73
CA GLU A 45 -1.14 2.60 -1.41
C GLU A 45 -2.27 1.90 -2.18
N LYS A 46 -1.98 1.49 -3.41
CA LYS A 46 -2.92 0.76 -4.27
C LYS A 46 -2.92 -0.73 -3.92
N GLY A 47 -1.74 -1.26 -3.59
CA GLY A 47 -1.57 -2.63 -3.18
C GLY A 47 -2.32 -2.99 -1.91
N ARG A 48 -2.66 -4.27 -1.76
CA ARG A 48 -3.15 -4.83 -0.50
C ARG A 48 -2.00 -4.95 0.49
N SER A 49 -2.35 -5.00 1.77
CA SER A 49 -1.38 -5.26 2.83
C SER A 49 -0.62 -6.55 2.57
N THR A 50 0.70 -6.47 2.64
CA THR A 50 1.58 -7.66 2.59
C THR A 50 1.96 -8.13 4.00
N LEU A 51 1.34 -7.57 5.06
CA LEU A 51 1.58 -8.01 6.44
C LEU A 51 1.10 -9.45 6.66
N PRO A 52 1.67 -10.17 7.64
CA PRO A 52 1.21 -11.50 8.02
C PRO A 52 -0.31 -11.54 8.28
N GLY A 53 -0.96 -12.61 7.84
CA GLY A 53 -2.42 -12.79 8.02
C GLY A 53 -3.30 -12.22 6.89
N THR A 54 -2.74 -11.50 5.90
CA THR A 54 -3.53 -11.06 4.74
C THR A 54 -3.71 -12.19 3.72
N PRO A 55 -4.94 -12.65 3.43
CA PRO A 55 -5.18 -13.77 2.52
C PRO A 55 -4.73 -13.47 1.08
N GLY A 56 -4.23 -14.51 0.39
CA GLY A 56 -3.85 -14.43 -1.03
C GLY A 56 -2.59 -13.60 -1.33
N THR A 57 -1.89 -13.10 -0.32
CA THR A 57 -0.65 -12.32 -0.51
C THR A 57 0.38 -13.12 -1.31
N ILE A 58 0.89 -12.53 -2.39
CA ILE A 58 2.03 -13.07 -3.13
C ILE A 58 3.31 -12.57 -2.46
N ARG A 59 4.11 -13.49 -1.89
CA ARG A 59 5.33 -13.16 -1.13
C ARG A 59 6.57 -13.62 -1.88
N ALA A 60 7.64 -12.84 -1.77
CA ALA A 60 8.98 -13.18 -2.25
C ALA A 60 9.06 -13.61 -3.74
N ALA A 61 8.06 -13.25 -4.55
CA ALA A 61 7.98 -13.54 -5.96
C ALA A 61 7.34 -12.35 -6.68
N VAL A 62 7.69 -12.16 -7.95
CA VAL A 62 6.95 -11.23 -8.82
C VAL A 62 5.64 -11.91 -9.26
N PRO A 63 4.52 -11.17 -9.39
CA PRO A 63 3.22 -11.73 -9.78
C PRO A 63 3.26 -12.59 -11.02
N GLU A 64 4.06 -12.20 -12.01
CA GLU A 64 4.21 -12.86 -13.30
C GLU A 64 4.84 -14.26 -13.17
N LEU A 65 5.66 -14.49 -12.14
CA LEU A 65 6.24 -15.81 -11.84
C LEU A 65 5.34 -16.65 -10.93
N ALA A 66 4.69 -16.01 -9.95
CA ALA A 66 3.83 -16.72 -9.01
C ALA A 66 2.53 -17.20 -9.67
N GLU A 67 1.95 -16.38 -10.55
CA GLU A 67 0.69 -16.66 -11.23
C GLU A 67 0.75 -16.24 -12.70
N PRO A 68 1.48 -16.97 -13.57
CA PRO A 68 1.66 -16.61 -14.98
C PRO A 68 0.36 -16.42 -15.76
N MET A 69 -0.69 -17.14 -15.36
CA MET A 69 -2.01 -17.08 -15.99
C MET A 69 -2.79 -15.81 -15.66
N ALA A 70 -2.39 -15.04 -14.66
CA ALA A 70 -3.00 -13.75 -14.35
C ALA A 70 -2.82 -12.74 -15.50
N ALA A 71 -1.76 -12.88 -16.29
CA ALA A 71 -1.48 -11.99 -17.43
C ALA A 71 -2.49 -12.10 -18.58
N ILE A 72 -3.33 -13.14 -18.59
CA ILE A 72 -4.31 -13.37 -19.67
C ILE A 72 -5.46 -12.36 -19.62
N SER A 73 -5.72 -11.74 -18.46
CA SER A 73 -6.74 -10.70 -18.34
C SER A 73 -6.27 -9.53 -17.48
N ALA A 74 -6.66 -8.31 -17.87
CA ALA A 74 -6.31 -7.11 -17.11
C ALA A 74 -6.80 -7.19 -15.66
N ALA A 75 -8.01 -7.72 -15.43
CA ALA A 75 -8.57 -7.86 -14.09
C ALA A 75 -7.73 -8.79 -13.20
N ALA A 76 -7.36 -9.97 -13.70
CA ALA A 76 -6.51 -10.90 -12.95
C ALA A 76 -5.11 -10.35 -12.74
N TYR A 77 -4.54 -9.66 -13.73
CA TYR A 77 -3.23 -9.02 -13.62
C TYR A 77 -3.22 -7.95 -12.52
N TYR A 78 -4.21 -7.06 -12.48
CA TYR A 78 -4.29 -6.04 -11.44
C TYR A 78 -4.59 -6.61 -10.05
N ASP A 79 -5.37 -7.69 -9.94
CA ASP A 79 -5.55 -8.37 -8.65
C ASP A 79 -4.24 -9.02 -8.15
N ALA A 80 -3.49 -9.67 -9.04
CA ALA A 80 -2.18 -10.26 -8.71
C ALA A 80 -1.16 -9.18 -8.29
N LEU A 81 -1.10 -8.05 -9.00
CA LEU A 81 -0.31 -6.88 -8.59
C LEU A 81 -0.72 -6.39 -7.20
N ALA A 82 -2.01 -6.22 -6.95
CA ALA A 82 -2.51 -5.74 -5.67
C ALA A 82 -2.13 -6.70 -4.53
N ARG A 83 -2.23 -8.03 -4.73
CA ARG A 83 -1.82 -9.03 -3.74
C ARG A 83 -0.31 -9.12 -3.52
N ALA A 84 0.50 -8.60 -4.45
CA ALA A 84 1.94 -8.42 -4.30
C ALA A 84 2.32 -7.03 -3.75
N GLY A 85 1.34 -6.19 -3.40
CA GLY A 85 1.57 -4.85 -2.86
C GLY A 85 1.90 -3.79 -3.91
N ARG A 86 1.34 -3.89 -5.13
CA ARG A 86 1.56 -2.98 -6.26
C ARG A 86 0.25 -2.52 -6.93
#